data_AF-A0A938SDC0-F1
#
_entry.id   AF-A0A938SDC0-F1
#
_cell.length_a   1.000
_cell.length_b   1.000
_cell.length_c   1.000
_cell.angle_alpha   90.00
_cell.angle_beta   90.00
_cell.angle_gamma   90.00
#
_symmetry.space_group_name_H-M   'P 1'
#
loop_
_entity.id
_entity.type
_entity.pdbx_description
1 polymer ?
#
loop_
_entity_poly.entity_id
_entity_poly.type
_entity_poly.pdbx_seq_one_letter_code
_entity_poly.pdbx_strand_id
1 'polypeptide(L)'
;MTQQRPDIMTGKPVASTAQEQPAWLRERLEWFQDLKFGLFMHWGPYCQWGCIESWPLVEADTWARPDGLKPWVERGKDLARFRRDYFALSRTFNPTRFDPAIWADAAESAGMKYVTFTTK
;
A
#
# COMPACT_ATOMS: atom_id res chain seq x y z
N MET A 1 7.38 4.16 -22.74
CA MET A 1 6.25 4.93 -23.29
C MET A 1 4.97 4.32 -22.76
N THR A 2 4.38 4.91 -21.72
CA THR A 2 3.14 4.40 -21.11
C THR A 2 2.01 4.64 -22.08
N GLN A 3 1.41 3.58 -22.63
CA GLN A 3 0.26 3.69 -23.51
C GLN A 3 -0.87 4.33 -22.69
N GLN A 4 -1.22 5.57 -23.01
CA GLN A 4 -2.31 6.26 -22.32
C GLN A 4 -3.59 5.47 -22.58
N ARG A 5 -4.35 5.22 -21.51
CA ARG A 5 -5.63 4.51 -21.52
C ARG A 5 -6.76 5.53 -21.65
N PRO A 6 -7.22 5.87 -22.87
CA PRO A 6 -8.21 6.92 -23.09
C PRO A 6 -9.56 6.59 -22.43
N ASP A 7 -9.84 5.32 -22.19
CA ASP A 7 -10.99 4.83 -21.43
C ASP A 7 -10.99 5.31 -19.97
N ILE A 8 -9.81 5.41 -19.36
CA ILE A 8 -9.65 5.93 -17.99
C ILE A 8 -9.71 7.46 -17.98
N MET A 9 -9.12 8.12 -19.00
CA MET A 9 -8.95 9.57 -19.02
C MET A 9 -10.19 10.34 -19.47
N THR A 10 -11.08 9.72 -20.26
CA THR A 10 -12.23 10.41 -20.86
C THR A 10 -13.57 10.06 -20.23
N GLY A 11 -13.62 9.04 -19.36
CA GLY A 11 -14.87 8.56 -18.75
C GLY A 11 -15.92 8.07 -19.75
N LYS A 12 -15.56 7.94 -21.04
CA LYS A 12 -16.47 7.43 -22.06
C LYS A 12 -16.47 5.90 -21.99
N PRO A 13 -17.63 5.24 -21.91
CA PRO A 13 -17.70 3.81 -21.99
C PRO A 13 -17.12 3.38 -23.35
N VAL A 14 -16.01 2.63 -23.31
CA VAL A 14 -15.52 1.93 -24.49
C VAL A 14 -16.57 0.88 -24.83
N ALA A 15 -16.90 0.75 -26.12
CA ALA A 15 -17.71 -0.36 -26.59
C ALA A 15 -17.09 -1.65 -26.05
N SER A 16 -17.86 -2.37 -25.22
CA SER A 16 -17.41 -3.60 -24.60
C SER A 16 -16.88 -4.53 -25.69
N THR A 17 -15.56 -4.71 -25.76
CA THR A 17 -14.99 -5.90 -26.38
C THR A 17 -15.32 -7.03 -25.42
N ALA A 18 -16.57 -7.49 -25.47
CA ALA A 18 -17.11 -8.56 -24.64
C ALA A 18 -16.42 -9.85 -25.07
N GLN A 19 -15.18 -10.00 -24.65
CA GLN A 19 -14.54 -11.29 -24.61
C GLN A 19 -15.34 -12.10 -23.59
N GLU A 20 -15.83 -13.26 -23.99
CA GLU A 20 -16.51 -14.18 -23.06
C GLU A 20 -15.60 -14.38 -21.85
N GLN A 21 -16.07 -13.92 -20.70
CA GLN A 21 -15.35 -14.09 -19.46
C GLN A 21 -15.44 -15.56 -19.06
N PRO A 22 -14.35 -16.16 -18.57
CA PRO A 22 -14.39 -17.56 -18.20
C PRO A 22 -15.35 -17.76 -17.02
N ALA A 23 -16.07 -18.89 -17.00
CA ALA A 23 -17.07 -19.20 -15.98
C ALA A 23 -16.53 -19.09 -14.53
N TRP A 24 -15.25 -19.45 -14.32
CA TRP A 24 -14.58 -19.35 -13.02
C TRP A 24 -14.49 -17.92 -12.49
N LEU A 25 -14.53 -16.89 -13.35
CA LEU A 25 -14.41 -15.50 -12.92
C LEU A 25 -15.59 -15.10 -12.04
N ARG A 26 -16.80 -15.51 -12.44
CA ARG A 26 -18.03 -15.19 -11.70
C ARG A 26 -17.99 -15.82 -10.31
N GLU A 27 -17.61 -17.10 -10.23
CA GLU A 27 -17.47 -17.82 -8.97
C GLU A 27 -16.45 -17.15 -8.03
N ARG A 28 -15.30 -16.71 -8.56
CA ARG A 28 -14.29 -15.99 -7.76
C ARG A 28 -14.75 -14.61 -7.28
N LEU A 29 -15.52 -13.90 -8.11
CA LEU A 29 -16.09 -12.61 -7.74
C LEU A 29 -17.14 -12.77 -6.65
N GLU A 30 -18.03 -13.75 -6.77
CA GLU A 30 -19.04 -14.09 -5.76
C GLU A 30 -18.35 -14.49 -4.44
N TRP A 31 -17.36 -15.40 -4.49
CA TRP A 31 -16.54 -15.77 -3.33
C TRP A 31 -15.91 -14.55 -2.64
N PHE A 32 -15.22 -13.68 -3.39
CA PHE A 32 -14.55 -12.52 -2.81
C PHE A 32 -15.54 -11.51 -2.23
N GLN A 33 -16.65 -11.27 -2.93
CA GLN A 33 -17.72 -10.40 -2.45
C GLN A 33 -18.30 -10.91 -1.14
N ASP A 34 -18.39 -12.22 -0.93
CA ASP A 34 -18.94 -12.82 0.29
C ASP A 34 -18.01 -12.78 1.50
N LEU A 35 -16.73 -12.47 1.32
CA LEU A 35 -15.81 -12.27 2.44
C LEU A 35 -16.16 -11.01 3.25
N LYS A 36 -16.72 -9.96 2.60
CA LYS A 36 -17.21 -8.66 3.13
C LYS A 36 -16.21 -7.80 3.92
N PHE A 37 -15.40 -8.39 4.79
CA PHE A 37 -14.57 -7.70 5.77
C PHE A 37 -13.17 -8.31 5.81
N GLY A 38 -12.14 -7.47 5.76
CA GLY A 38 -10.75 -7.90 5.71
C GLY A 38 -9.78 -6.91 6.34
N LEU A 39 -8.57 -7.39 6.62
CA LEU A 39 -7.46 -6.58 7.11
C LEU A 39 -6.69 -5.97 5.93
N PHE A 40 -6.44 -4.66 5.97
CA PHE A 40 -5.43 -4.04 5.12
C PHE A 40 -4.19 -3.70 5.97
N MET A 41 -3.05 -4.29 5.66
CA MET A 41 -1.79 -4.06 6.35
C MET A 41 -0.83 -3.23 5.49
N HIS A 42 -0.62 -1.98 5.89
CA HIS A 42 0.49 -1.15 5.41
C HIS A 42 1.69 -1.39 6.32
N TRP A 43 2.67 -2.15 5.82
CA TRP A 43 3.85 -2.49 6.60
C TRP A 43 5.09 -2.57 5.73
N GLY A 44 6.17 -1.95 6.19
CA GLY A 44 7.45 -1.95 5.49
C GLY A 44 8.54 -1.19 6.23
N PRO A 45 9.73 -1.01 5.62
CA PRO A 45 10.88 -0.38 6.27
C PRO A 45 10.61 1.02 6.82
N TYR A 46 9.69 1.77 6.20
CA TYR A 46 9.28 3.12 6.61
C TYR A 46 8.63 3.16 8.00
N CYS A 47 8.08 2.04 8.50
CA CYS A 47 7.50 1.97 9.84
C CYS A 47 8.54 2.27 10.93
N GLN A 48 9.83 2.03 10.68
CA GLN A 48 10.93 2.42 11.60
C GLN A 48 10.94 3.93 11.88
N TRP A 49 10.45 4.73 10.95
CA TRP A 49 10.43 6.19 11.00
C TRP A 49 9.06 6.76 11.37
N GLY A 50 8.03 5.91 11.50
CA GLY A 50 6.67 6.36 11.77
C GLY A 50 6.13 7.32 10.72
N CYS A 51 6.63 7.25 9.48
CA CYS A 51 6.14 8.06 8.37
C CYS A 51 5.17 7.24 7.51
N ILE A 52 4.36 7.95 6.72
CA ILE A 52 3.45 7.33 5.76
C ILE A 52 4.20 6.77 4.54
N GLU A 53 3.61 5.77 3.89
CA GLU A 53 4.22 4.91 2.87
C GLU A 53 4.61 5.67 1.60
N SER A 54 5.90 5.92 1.38
CA SER A 54 6.48 6.54 0.17
C SER A 54 6.00 7.96 -0.21
N TRP A 55 4.85 8.43 0.27
CA TRP A 55 4.36 9.80 0.09
C TRP A 55 5.39 10.88 0.46
N PRO A 56 6.21 10.73 1.52
CA PRO A 56 7.23 11.72 1.84
C PRO A 56 8.34 11.79 0.79
N LEU A 57 8.41 10.85 -0.16
CA LEU A 57 9.35 10.90 -1.29
C LEU A 57 8.84 11.76 -2.44
N VAL A 58 7.53 12.02 -2.53
CA VAL A 58 6.92 12.82 -3.60
C VAL A 58 7.09 14.30 -3.28
N GLU A 59 7.74 15.03 -4.16
CA GLU A 59 8.10 16.44 -3.93
C GLU A 59 6.86 17.33 -3.73
N ALA A 60 5.81 17.10 -4.51
CA ALA A 60 4.54 17.82 -4.41
C ALA A 60 3.78 17.56 -3.08
N ASP A 61 3.98 16.40 -2.46
CA ASP A 61 3.27 16.00 -1.24
C ASP A 61 3.93 16.56 0.01
N THR A 62 3.94 17.88 0.16
CA THR A 62 4.52 18.56 1.34
C THR A 62 3.79 18.20 2.63
N TRP A 63 2.50 17.88 2.56
CA TRP A 63 1.68 17.40 3.67
C TRP A 63 2.22 16.09 4.28
N ALA A 64 2.93 15.27 3.49
CA ALA A 64 3.55 14.03 3.94
C ALA A 64 4.86 14.25 4.72
N ARG A 65 5.35 15.49 4.77
CA ARG A 65 6.55 15.91 5.49
C ARG A 65 6.24 17.05 6.47
N PRO A 66 5.34 16.82 7.46
CA PRO A 66 4.99 17.85 8.43
C PRO A 66 6.18 18.16 9.34
N ASP A 67 6.17 19.33 9.98
CA ASP A 67 7.23 19.73 10.93
C ASP A 67 7.29 18.85 12.19
N GLY A 68 6.26 18.05 12.44
CA GLY A 68 6.28 17.01 13.48
C GLY A 68 7.03 15.73 13.08
N LEU A 69 7.38 15.55 11.80
CA LEU A 69 8.07 14.36 11.32
C LEU A 69 9.57 14.46 11.63
N LYS A 70 10.01 13.90 12.75
CA LYS A 70 11.44 13.85 13.17
C LYS A 70 12.43 13.50 12.04
N PRO A 71 12.26 12.41 11.27
CA PRO A 71 13.22 12.06 10.22
C PRO A 71 13.28 13.09 9.09
N TRP A 72 12.28 13.94 8.93
CA TRP A 72 12.30 15.06 8.00
C TRP A 72 13.09 16.25 8.57
N VAL A 73 12.77 16.66 9.80
CA VAL A 73 13.40 17.82 10.46
C VAL A 73 14.88 17.58 10.77
N GLU A 74 15.24 16.41 11.29
CA GLU A 74 16.64 16.04 11.62
C GLU A 74 17.53 15.94 10.38
N ARG A 75 16.92 15.80 9.20
CA ARG A 75 17.61 15.83 7.90
C ARG A 75 17.69 17.23 7.31
N GLY A 76 17.33 18.26 8.08
CA GLY A 76 17.40 19.66 7.65
C GLY A 76 16.35 20.02 6.60
N LYS A 77 15.23 19.28 6.54
CA LYS A 77 14.22 19.44 5.49
C LYS A 77 14.80 19.32 4.06
N ASP A 78 15.85 18.51 3.91
CA ASP A 78 16.48 18.20 2.63
C ASP A 78 15.87 16.92 2.04
N LEU A 79 15.13 17.06 0.93
CA LEU A 79 14.46 15.96 0.26
C LEU A 79 15.42 14.94 -0.35
N ALA A 80 16.57 15.37 -0.87
CA ALA A 80 17.56 14.46 -1.45
C ALA A 80 18.19 13.57 -0.35
N ARG A 81 18.57 14.19 0.77
CA ARG A 81 19.04 13.47 1.96
C ARG A 81 17.97 12.54 2.52
N PHE A 82 16.73 13.01 2.65
CA PHE A 82 15.60 12.20 3.11
C PHE A 82 15.40 10.96 2.24
N ARG A 83 15.34 11.12 0.91
CA ARG A 83 15.16 10.01 -0.04
C ARG A 83 16.26 8.96 0.11
N ARG A 84 17.53 9.38 0.10
CA ARG A 84 18.67 8.46 0.22
C ARG A 84 18.59 7.63 1.50
N ASP A 85 18.35 8.29 2.63
CA ASP A 85 18.32 7.62 3.92
C ASP A 85 17.05 6.75 4.07
N TYR A 86 15.92 7.15 3.47
CA TYR A 86 14.68 6.37 3.45
C TYR A 86 14.90 5.03 2.74
N PHE A 87 15.55 5.03 1.58
CA PHE A 87 15.87 3.79 0.87
C PHE A 87 16.82 2.88 1.66
N ALA A 88 17.69 3.47 2.50
CA ALA A 88 18.60 2.72 3.35
C ALA A 88 17.89 1.98 4.51
N LEU A 89 16.63 2.31 4.83
CA LEU A 89 15.86 1.64 5.88
C LEU A 89 15.70 0.14 5.66
N SER A 90 15.72 -0.30 4.41
CA SER A 90 15.69 -1.73 4.05
C SER A 90 16.86 -2.52 4.65
N ARG A 91 18.00 -1.84 4.92
CA ARG A 91 19.20 -2.46 5.49
C ARG A 91 19.09 -2.71 7.00
N THR A 92 18.18 -2.01 7.69
CA THR A 92 18.01 -2.08 9.14
C THR A 92 16.66 -2.66 9.56
N PHE A 93 15.74 -2.84 8.60
CA PHE A 93 14.42 -3.37 8.87
C PHE A 93 14.50 -4.85 9.27
N ASN A 94 14.39 -5.11 10.58
CA ASN A 94 14.46 -6.45 11.15
C ASN A 94 13.38 -6.60 12.24
N PRO A 95 12.15 -7.01 11.88
CA PRO A 95 11.05 -7.08 12.83
C PRO A 95 11.11 -8.35 13.69
N THR A 96 12.07 -8.42 14.62
CA THR A 96 12.32 -9.60 15.47
C THR A 96 11.18 -9.96 16.43
N ARG A 97 10.26 -9.02 16.66
CA ARG A 97 9.06 -9.20 17.49
C ARG A 97 7.79 -9.50 16.67
N PHE A 98 7.91 -9.62 15.35
CA PHE A 98 6.78 -9.95 14.51
C PHE A 98 6.46 -11.44 14.64
N ASP A 99 5.21 -11.73 14.95
CA ASP A 99 4.65 -13.07 14.99
C ASP A 99 3.37 -13.09 14.13
N PRO A 100 3.39 -13.74 12.95
CA PRO A 100 2.23 -13.75 12.07
C PRO A 100 1.01 -14.48 12.68
N ALA A 101 1.20 -15.41 13.62
CA ALA A 101 0.10 -16.13 14.26
C ALA A 101 -0.74 -15.17 15.10
N ILE A 102 -0.10 -14.29 15.89
CA ILE A 102 -0.79 -13.29 16.71
C ILE A 102 -1.66 -12.37 15.83
N TRP A 103 -1.15 -11.97 14.65
CA TRP A 103 -1.90 -11.13 13.72
C TRP A 103 -3.06 -11.88 13.07
N ALA A 104 -2.86 -13.14 12.70
CA ALA A 104 -3.92 -13.99 12.15
C ALA A 104 -5.04 -14.22 13.17
N ASP A 105 -4.68 -14.58 14.40
CA ASP A 105 -5.62 -14.81 15.51
C ASP A 105 -6.43 -13.55 15.82
N ALA A 106 -5.76 -12.39 15.86
CA ALA A 106 -6.42 -11.10 16.08
C ALA A 106 -7.39 -10.74 14.94
N ALA A 107 -6.99 -10.98 13.68
CA ALA A 107 -7.85 -10.72 12.53
C ALA A 107 -9.07 -11.65 12.50
N GLU A 108 -8.88 -12.94 12.76
CA GLU A 108 -9.97 -13.92 12.87
C GLU A 108 -10.92 -13.57 14.01
N SER A 109 -10.38 -13.24 15.20
CA SER A 109 -11.17 -12.83 16.36
C SER A 109 -11.99 -11.55 16.11
N ALA A 110 -11.48 -10.65 15.26
CA ALA A 110 -12.21 -9.46 14.80
C ALA A 110 -13.27 -9.78 13.72
N GLY A 111 -13.33 -11.01 13.21
CA GLY A 111 -14.26 -11.45 12.17
C GLY A 111 -13.79 -11.20 10.74
N MET A 112 -12.53 -10.81 10.53
CA MET A 112 -11.97 -10.57 9.21
C MET A 112 -11.81 -11.90 8.44
N LYS A 113 -12.09 -11.87 7.13
CA LYS A 113 -12.14 -13.06 6.26
C LYS A 113 -11.02 -13.11 5.22
N TYR A 114 -10.26 -12.03 5.08
CA TYR A 114 -9.09 -11.96 4.21
C TYR A 114 -8.11 -10.90 4.68
N VAL A 115 -6.90 -10.96 4.15
CA VAL A 115 -5.84 -9.98 4.38
C VAL A 115 -5.31 -9.49 3.04
N THR A 116 -5.20 -8.17 2.91
CA THR A 116 -4.44 -7.48 1.87
C THR A 116 -3.25 -6.82 2.54
N PHE A 117 -2.05 -7.00 1.98
CA PHE A 117 -0.84 -6.38 2.52
C PHE A 117 0.04 -5.82 1.41
N THR A 118 0.81 -4.79 1.74
CA THR A 118 1.76 -4.18 0.82
C THR A 118 2.92 -5.12 0.53
N THR A 119 3.04 -5.57 -0.72
CA THR A 119 4.14 -6.44 -1.17
C THR A 119 5.38 -5.66 -1.60
N LYS A 120 5.23 -4.37 -1.92
CA LYS A 120 6.30 -3.45 -2.34
C LYS A 120 5.92 -2.00 -2.04
#